data_AF-A0A6G1GUT4-F1
#
_entry.id   AF-A0A6G1GUT4-F1
#
_cell.length_a   1.000
_cell.length_b   1.000
_cell.length_c   1.000
_cell.angle_alpha   90.00
_cell.angle_beta   90.00
_cell.angle_gamma   90.00
#
_symmetry.space_group_name_H-M   'P 1'
#
loop_
_entity.id
_entity.type
_entity.pdbx_description
1 polymer ?
#
loop_
_entity_poly.entity_id
_entity_poly.type
_entity_poly.pdbx_seq_one_letter_code
_entity_poly.pdbx_strand_id
1 'polypeptide(L)'
;MQSLGARLDPFRSLEQARSPKVNVESLKYYCSQIFGSTAQGRYWVSACVATRMTFLSTLIIGSTHLDIMRRRVQKSEVTSAVCHEVEHLLREGINPNAVVGDDKVITATHLYVGEVMRGSEGAIKVHEYGLKLMVLSRAGLANLGLHGQIASVLTTGTSFLWEHLVGVLMWAAAVGAAASPRNGEDGRWFTCLATRCAVVLVFEHERPVMGTFRRLLGVMEWLGEGERVEGGI
;
A
#
# COMPACT_ATOMS: atom_id res chain seq x y z
N MET A 1 -19.10 -6.13 31.98
CA MET A 1 -18.95 -7.52 31.47
C MET A 1 -17.72 -7.53 30.56
N GLN A 2 -16.55 -7.92 31.10
CA GLN A 2 -15.31 -8.01 30.32
C GLN A 2 -15.30 -9.37 29.62
N SER A 3 -15.24 -9.38 28.29
CA SER A 3 -15.13 -10.60 27.48
C SER A 3 -13.83 -11.33 27.83
N LEU A 4 -13.89 -12.65 28.04
CA LEU A 4 -12.74 -13.53 28.27
C LEU A 4 -11.66 -13.40 27.19
N GLY A 5 -12.03 -12.96 25.97
CA GLY A 5 -11.11 -12.78 24.84
C GLY A 5 -10.17 -11.58 24.97
N ALA A 6 -10.44 -10.62 25.86
CA ALA A 6 -9.59 -9.42 26.01
C ALA A 6 -8.25 -9.69 26.73
N ARG A 7 -8.05 -10.88 27.32
CA ARG A 7 -6.82 -11.24 28.05
C ARG A 7 -5.81 -12.06 27.22
N LEU A 8 -6.19 -12.48 26.01
CA LEU A 8 -5.32 -13.17 25.07
C LEU A 8 -5.30 -12.36 23.78
N ASP A 9 -4.59 -11.22 23.79
CA ASP A 9 -4.26 -10.56 22.54
C ASP A 9 -3.15 -11.39 21.85
N PRO A 10 -3.42 -12.06 20.73
CA PRO A 10 -2.42 -12.85 20.03
C PRO A 10 -1.25 -11.98 19.55
N PHE A 11 -1.42 -10.65 19.42
CA PHE A 11 -0.35 -9.75 19.00
C PHE A 11 0.64 -9.40 20.12
N ARG A 12 0.25 -9.49 21.41
CA ARG A 12 1.19 -9.36 22.55
C ARG A 12 2.26 -10.43 22.58
N SER A 13 1.93 -11.65 22.13
CA SER A 13 2.90 -12.74 22.03
C SER A 13 3.80 -12.67 20.79
N LEU A 14 3.55 -11.72 19.88
CA LEU A 14 4.35 -11.54 18.66
C LEU A 14 5.48 -10.54 18.88
N GLU A 15 6.38 -10.52 17.90
CA GLU A 15 7.56 -9.66 17.86
C GLU A 15 7.23 -8.17 18.07
N GLN A 16 7.77 -7.58 19.13
CA GLN A 16 7.53 -6.17 19.46
C GLN A 16 8.60 -5.27 18.84
N ALA A 17 8.23 -4.07 18.38
CA ALA A 17 9.18 -3.06 17.92
C ALA A 17 10.06 -2.56 19.08
N ARG A 18 11.30 -2.14 18.79
CA ARG A 18 12.23 -1.60 19.80
C ARG A 18 11.79 -0.24 20.34
N SER A 19 11.16 0.56 19.49
CA SER A 19 10.71 1.90 19.87
C SER A 19 9.44 1.82 20.73
N PRO A 20 9.41 2.40 21.95
CA PRO A 20 8.22 2.40 22.79
C PRO A 20 7.07 3.24 22.19
N LYS A 21 7.36 4.06 21.17
CA LYS A 21 6.35 4.84 20.43
C LYS A 21 5.51 3.97 19.49
N VAL A 22 5.98 2.76 19.16
CA VAL A 22 5.32 1.86 18.22
C VAL A 22 4.45 0.86 18.99
N ASN A 23 3.14 1.07 18.96
CA ASN A 23 2.19 0.10 19.47
C ASN A 23 1.87 -0.94 18.39
N VAL A 24 2.55 -2.09 18.46
CA VAL A 24 2.43 -3.19 17.48
C VAL A 24 1.01 -3.75 17.44
N GLU A 25 0.39 -4.00 18.60
CA GLU A 25 -0.98 -4.52 18.72
C GLU A 25 -1.97 -3.60 17.99
N SER A 26 -1.92 -2.30 18.26
CA SER A 26 -2.81 -1.32 17.64
C SER A 26 -2.62 -1.24 16.12
N LEU A 27 -1.37 -1.26 15.64
CA LEU A 27 -1.07 -1.22 14.22
C LEU A 27 -1.47 -2.52 13.50
N LYS A 28 -1.28 -3.68 14.14
CA LYS A 28 -1.69 -4.97 13.57
C LYS A 28 -3.20 -5.12 13.53
N TYR A 29 -3.87 -4.73 14.61
CA TYR A 29 -5.32 -4.67 14.62
C TYR A 29 -5.83 -3.78 13.49
N TYR A 30 -5.31 -2.55 13.38
CA TYR A 30 -5.65 -1.63 12.28
C TYR A 30 -5.39 -2.24 10.90
N CYS A 31 -4.19 -2.79 10.65
CA CYS A 31 -3.87 -3.45 9.39
C CYS A 31 -4.84 -4.58 9.05
N SER A 32 -5.23 -5.38 10.04
CA SER A 32 -6.13 -6.52 9.83
C SER A 32 -7.54 -6.07 9.42
N GLN A 33 -8.02 -4.95 9.95
CA GLN A 33 -9.35 -4.42 9.61
C GLN A 33 -9.37 -3.83 8.19
N ILE A 34 -8.30 -3.13 7.81
CA ILE A 34 -8.26 -2.40 6.52
C ILE A 34 -7.79 -3.29 5.37
N PHE A 35 -6.79 -4.14 5.60
CA PHE A 35 -6.12 -4.90 4.53
C PHE A 35 -6.38 -6.40 4.60
N GLY A 36 -7.08 -6.87 5.63
CA GLY A 36 -7.35 -8.28 5.84
C GLY A 36 -8.09 -8.90 4.66
N SER A 37 -7.58 -10.03 4.17
CA SER A 37 -8.25 -10.83 3.16
C SER A 37 -7.93 -12.31 3.34
N THR A 38 -8.81 -13.19 2.86
CA THR A 38 -8.59 -14.64 2.88
C THR A 38 -7.31 -15.03 2.13
N ALA A 39 -6.98 -14.31 1.06
CA ALA A 39 -5.74 -14.52 0.31
C ALA A 39 -4.49 -14.15 1.14
N GLN A 40 -4.50 -13.02 1.85
CA GLN A 40 -3.42 -12.69 2.79
C GLN A 40 -3.28 -13.72 3.90
N GLY A 41 -4.40 -14.16 4.48
CA GLY A 41 -4.42 -15.22 5.50
C GLY A 41 -3.77 -16.51 5.03
N ARG A 42 -4.08 -16.93 3.81
CA ARG A 42 -3.62 -18.22 3.24
C ARG A 42 -2.15 -18.21 2.83
N TYR A 43 -1.66 -17.12 2.22
CA TYR A 43 -0.34 -17.10 1.59
C TYR A 43 0.67 -16.22 2.31
N TRP A 44 0.23 -15.12 2.92
CA TRP A 44 1.14 -14.09 3.42
C TRP A 44 1.35 -14.13 4.92
N VAL A 45 0.34 -14.54 5.71
CA VAL A 45 0.47 -14.55 7.18
C VAL A 45 1.65 -15.40 7.61
N SER A 46 1.79 -16.62 7.10
CA SER A 46 2.91 -17.51 7.45
C SER A 46 4.28 -16.89 7.15
N ALA A 47 4.45 -16.32 5.94
CA ALA A 47 5.72 -15.67 5.56
C ALA A 47 6.00 -14.38 6.35
N CYS A 48 4.95 -13.61 6.65
CA CYS A 48 5.06 -12.38 7.41
C CYS A 48 5.35 -12.64 8.90
N VAL A 49 4.97 -13.79 9.47
CA VAL A 49 5.31 -14.11 10.88
C VAL A 49 6.57 -14.96 11.01
N ALA A 50 7.14 -15.44 9.91
CA ALA A 50 8.28 -16.35 9.91
C ALA A 50 9.56 -15.74 10.51
N THR A 51 9.74 -14.42 10.39
CA THR A 51 10.90 -13.72 10.97
C THR A 51 10.46 -12.42 11.61
N ARG A 52 11.23 -11.96 12.61
CA ARG A 52 11.05 -10.62 13.19
C ARG A 52 11.05 -9.52 12.14
N MET A 53 11.96 -9.60 11.17
CA MET A 53 12.09 -8.60 10.10
C MET A 53 10.83 -8.55 9.22
N THR A 54 10.39 -9.69 8.68
CA THR A 54 9.18 -9.75 7.86
C THR A 54 7.95 -9.33 8.65
N PHE A 55 7.88 -9.68 9.94
CA PHE A 55 6.76 -9.28 10.79
C PHE A 55 6.69 -7.78 10.98
N LEU A 56 7.79 -7.15 11.40
CA LEU A 56 7.83 -5.71 11.64
C LEU A 56 7.66 -4.92 10.34
N SER A 57 8.12 -5.44 9.20
CA SER A 57 7.94 -4.78 7.90
C SER A 57 6.47 -4.58 7.52
N THR A 58 5.56 -5.46 7.98
CA THR A 58 4.11 -5.27 7.73
C THR A 58 3.54 -4.04 8.45
N LEU A 59 4.17 -3.57 9.53
CA LEU A 59 3.75 -2.38 10.26
C LEU A 59 3.98 -1.10 9.44
N ILE A 60 4.89 -1.14 8.45
CA ILE A 60 5.15 -0.02 7.53
C ILE A 60 3.88 0.31 6.75
N ILE A 61 3.18 -0.69 6.24
CA ILE A 61 1.94 -0.50 5.48
C ILE A 61 0.88 0.18 6.36
N GLY A 62 0.65 -0.35 7.56
CA GLY A 62 -0.34 0.19 8.49
C GLY A 62 -0.05 1.60 8.96
N SER A 63 1.18 1.85 9.40
CA SER A 63 1.61 3.15 9.90
C SER A 63 1.62 4.21 8.80
N THR A 64 2.08 3.85 7.59
CA THR A 64 2.06 4.73 6.42
C THR A 64 0.64 5.05 5.99
N HIS A 65 -0.24 4.05 5.92
CA HIS A 65 -1.66 4.27 5.62
C HIS A 65 -2.30 5.22 6.62
N LEU A 66 -2.04 5.01 7.92
CA LEU A 66 -2.60 5.83 8.97
C LEU A 66 -2.11 7.29 8.90
N ASP A 67 -0.85 7.52 8.52
CA ASP A 67 -0.32 8.86 8.26
C ASP A 67 -1.05 9.56 7.11
N ILE A 68 -1.30 8.84 6.01
CA ILE A 68 -2.04 9.37 4.86
C ILE A 68 -3.49 9.68 5.24
N MET A 69 -4.17 8.78 5.95
CA MET A 69 -5.55 8.99 6.42
C MET A 69 -5.65 10.19 7.39
N ARG A 70 -4.58 10.45 8.15
CA ARG A 70 -4.45 11.64 9.02
C ARG A 70 -3.93 12.87 8.28
N ARG A 71 -3.82 12.82 6.95
CA ARG A 71 -3.39 13.92 6.07
C ARG A 71 -2.01 14.46 6.42
N ARG A 72 -1.11 13.60 6.89
CA ARG A 72 0.26 14.00 7.19
C ARG A 72 1.07 14.11 5.91
N VAL A 73 1.76 15.24 5.76
CA VAL A 73 2.69 15.48 4.66
C VAL A 73 3.97 14.65 4.85
N GLN A 74 4.44 14.52 6.09
CA GLN A 74 5.64 13.78 6.45
C GLN A 74 5.32 12.48 7.20
N LYS A 75 6.26 11.54 7.22
CA LYS A 75 6.16 10.33 8.06
C LYS A 75 6.05 10.75 9.53
N SER A 76 5.11 10.14 10.25
CA SER A 76 5.07 10.30 11.70
C SER A 76 6.28 9.65 12.37
N GLU A 77 6.53 10.01 13.62
CA GLU A 77 7.58 9.37 14.41
C GLU A 77 7.41 7.84 14.50
N VAL A 78 6.16 7.36 14.51
CA VAL A 78 5.84 5.93 14.51
C VAL A 78 6.30 5.28 13.21
N THR A 79 5.88 5.83 12.06
CA THR A 79 6.26 5.32 10.73
C THR A 79 7.78 5.38 10.53
N SER A 80 8.41 6.48 10.90
CA SER A 80 9.87 6.64 10.81
C SER A 80 10.61 5.64 11.70
N ALA A 81 10.14 5.41 12.93
CA ALA A 81 10.75 4.43 13.83
C ALA A 81 10.65 3.00 13.28
N VAL A 82 9.49 2.60 12.74
CA VAL A 82 9.31 1.29 12.10
C VAL A 82 10.22 1.15 10.87
N CYS A 83 10.22 2.14 9.97
CA CYS A 83 11.08 2.13 8.78
C CYS A 83 12.55 1.95 9.16
N HIS A 84 13.07 2.76 10.09
CA HIS A 84 14.47 2.66 10.51
C HIS A 84 14.82 1.31 11.13
N GLU A 85 13.96 0.76 11.99
CA GLU A 85 14.21 -0.55 12.59
C GLU A 85 14.22 -1.67 11.53
N VAL A 86 13.25 -1.65 10.62
CA VAL A 86 13.15 -2.66 9.55
C VAL A 86 14.32 -2.55 8.57
N GLU A 87 14.73 -1.35 8.20
CA GLU A 87 15.91 -1.13 7.37
C GLU A 87 17.20 -1.61 8.05
N HIS A 88 17.33 -1.40 9.36
CA HIS A 88 18.45 -1.91 10.13
C HIS A 88 18.51 -3.44 10.08
N LEU A 89 17.39 -4.11 10.38
CA LEU A 89 17.29 -5.57 10.31
C LEU A 89 17.58 -6.10 8.90
N LEU A 90 17.10 -5.41 7.87
CA LEU A 90 17.36 -5.77 6.47
C LEU A 90 18.86 -5.67 6.15
N ARG A 91 19.53 -4.60 6.57
CA ARG A 91 20.97 -4.40 6.35
C ARG A 91 21.82 -5.44 7.11
N GLU A 92 21.49 -5.70 8.37
CA GLU A 92 22.19 -6.73 9.17
C GLU A 92 22.03 -8.14 8.60
N GLY A 93 20.87 -8.42 7.98
CA GLY A 93 20.58 -9.73 7.41
C GLY A 93 21.25 -9.98 6.05
N ILE A 94 21.75 -8.97 5.35
CA ILE A 94 22.36 -9.13 4.03
C ILE A 94 23.80 -9.61 4.18
N ASN A 95 24.04 -10.86 3.79
CA ASN A 95 25.38 -11.41 3.61
C ASN A 95 25.80 -11.25 2.13
N PRO A 96 26.89 -10.52 1.82
CA PRO A 96 27.35 -10.30 0.45
C PRO A 96 27.62 -11.58 -0.35
N ASN A 97 27.92 -12.69 0.35
CA ASN A 97 28.29 -13.96 -0.27
C ASN A 97 27.13 -14.96 -0.33
N ALA A 98 25.94 -14.59 0.15
CA ALA A 98 24.77 -15.47 0.17
C ALA A 98 23.67 -14.93 -0.75
N VAL A 99 22.91 -15.86 -1.34
CA VAL A 99 21.70 -15.51 -2.09
C VAL A 99 20.68 -14.88 -1.13
N VAL A 100 20.05 -13.79 -1.57
CA VAL A 100 19.05 -13.07 -0.79
C VAL A 100 17.78 -13.93 -0.63
N GLY A 101 17.37 -14.17 0.61
CA GLY A 101 16.15 -14.93 0.93
C GLY A 101 14.85 -14.16 0.65
N ASP A 102 13.73 -14.90 0.60
CA ASP A 102 12.38 -14.33 0.43
C ASP A 102 12.02 -13.33 1.54
N ASP A 103 12.51 -13.55 2.75
CA ASP A 103 12.31 -12.67 3.91
C ASP A 103 12.75 -11.23 3.60
N LYS A 104 13.89 -11.07 2.92
CA LYS A 104 14.47 -9.78 2.54
C LYS A 104 13.72 -9.15 1.38
N VAL A 105 13.33 -9.96 0.39
CA VAL A 105 12.52 -9.50 -0.75
C VAL A 105 11.15 -9.00 -0.28
N ILE A 106 10.48 -9.73 0.61
CA ILE A 106 9.20 -9.33 1.23
C ILE A 106 9.38 -8.02 1.99
N THR A 107 10.43 -7.92 2.81
CA THR A 107 10.71 -6.73 3.61
C THR A 107 10.98 -5.50 2.75
N ALA A 108 11.82 -5.64 1.72
CA ALA A 108 12.10 -4.59 0.75
C ALA A 108 10.84 -4.18 -0.04
N THR A 109 9.97 -5.15 -0.35
CA THR A 109 8.66 -4.89 -0.96
C THR A 109 7.79 -4.01 -0.06
N HIS A 110 7.70 -4.29 1.25
CA HIS A 110 6.90 -3.45 2.16
C HIS A 110 7.45 -2.03 2.32
N LEU A 111 8.78 -1.86 2.33
CA LEU A 111 9.44 -0.54 2.29
C LEU A 111 9.09 0.22 1.01
N TYR A 112 9.25 -0.43 -0.15
CA TYR A 112 8.88 0.11 -1.45
C TYR A 112 7.40 0.53 -1.49
N VAL A 113 6.49 -0.33 -1.05
CA VAL A 113 5.04 -0.04 -0.98
C VAL A 113 4.77 1.18 -0.08
N GLY A 114 5.46 1.30 1.05
CA GLY A 114 5.34 2.48 1.92
C GLY A 114 5.74 3.78 1.21
N GLU A 115 6.85 3.78 0.47
CA GLU A 115 7.28 4.96 -0.29
C GLU A 115 6.39 5.26 -1.48
N VAL A 116 5.89 4.22 -2.16
CA VAL A 116 4.86 4.33 -3.19
C VAL A 116 3.65 5.01 -2.57
N MET A 117 3.06 4.49 -1.48
CA MET A 117 1.90 5.08 -0.81
C MET A 117 2.07 6.58 -0.54
N ARG A 118 3.27 7.03 -0.17
CA ARG A 118 3.59 8.44 0.08
C ARG A 118 3.99 9.28 -1.13
N GLY A 119 4.34 8.68 -2.25
CA GLY A 119 4.78 9.40 -3.46
C GLY A 119 6.20 9.99 -3.36
N SER A 120 7.10 9.34 -2.61
CA SER A 120 8.49 9.80 -2.45
C SER A 120 9.37 9.31 -3.60
N GLU A 121 9.42 10.02 -4.73
CA GLU A 121 10.11 9.55 -5.95
C GLU A 121 11.57 9.12 -5.72
N GLY A 122 12.33 9.89 -4.95
CA GLY A 122 13.72 9.55 -4.65
C GLY A 122 13.85 8.23 -3.89
N ALA A 123 13.02 8.03 -2.87
CA ALA A 123 13.04 6.82 -2.06
C ALA A 123 12.48 5.60 -2.83
N ILE A 124 11.46 5.82 -3.67
CA ILE A 124 10.92 4.80 -4.58
C ILE A 124 12.03 4.25 -5.47
N LYS A 125 12.79 5.13 -6.15
CA LYS A 125 13.90 4.71 -7.05
C LYS A 125 14.97 3.90 -6.31
N VAL A 126 15.32 4.28 -5.09
CA VAL A 126 16.30 3.55 -4.26
C VAL A 126 15.80 2.15 -3.93
N HIS A 127 14.57 2.01 -3.44
CA HIS A 127 14.01 0.70 -3.09
C HIS A 127 13.75 -0.17 -4.31
N GLU A 128 13.30 0.42 -5.42
CA GLU A 128 13.11 -0.28 -6.69
C GLU A 128 14.43 -0.85 -7.22
N TYR A 129 15.50 -0.07 -7.19
CA TYR A 129 16.83 -0.53 -7.57
C TYR A 129 17.31 -1.68 -6.66
N GLY A 130 17.13 -1.55 -5.34
CA GLY A 130 17.45 -2.62 -4.40
C GLY A 130 16.67 -3.91 -4.68
N LEU A 131 15.37 -3.81 -4.93
CA LEU A 131 14.51 -4.95 -5.30
C LEU A 131 14.97 -5.60 -6.61
N LYS A 132 15.30 -4.81 -7.63
CA LYS A 132 15.87 -5.32 -8.90
C LYS A 132 17.13 -6.14 -8.64
N LEU A 133 18.06 -5.66 -7.82
CA LEU A 133 19.27 -6.40 -7.47
C LEU A 133 18.97 -7.70 -6.73
N MET A 134 18.03 -7.69 -5.78
CA MET A 134 17.63 -8.91 -5.05
C MET A 134 17.02 -9.95 -5.99
N VAL A 135 16.17 -9.53 -6.93
CA VAL A 135 15.57 -10.43 -7.94
C VAL A 135 16.64 -10.98 -8.88
N LEU A 136 17.57 -10.14 -9.35
CA LEU A 136 18.65 -10.57 -10.23
C LEU A 136 19.61 -11.55 -9.53
N SER A 137 19.87 -11.38 -8.23
CA SER A 137 20.68 -12.32 -7.45
C SER A 137 20.08 -13.74 -7.40
N ARG A 138 18.80 -13.88 -7.74
CA ARG A 138 18.06 -15.13 -7.81
C ARG A 138 17.77 -15.57 -9.25
N ALA A 139 18.44 -14.99 -10.24
CA ALA A 139 18.20 -15.27 -11.66
C ALA A 139 16.75 -14.98 -12.11
N GLY A 140 16.07 -14.02 -11.48
CA GLY A 140 14.78 -13.50 -11.94
C GLY A 140 13.57 -13.85 -11.08
N LEU A 141 12.41 -13.33 -11.49
CA LEU A 141 11.14 -13.40 -10.75
C LEU A 141 10.63 -14.83 -10.55
N ALA A 142 10.90 -15.73 -11.50
CA ALA A 142 10.45 -17.12 -11.46
C ALA A 142 11.05 -17.93 -10.28
N ASN A 143 12.17 -17.47 -9.73
CA ASN A 143 12.89 -18.13 -8.64
C ASN A 143 12.56 -17.50 -7.27
N LEU A 144 11.56 -16.62 -7.19
CA LEU A 144 11.02 -16.10 -5.94
C LEU A 144 10.07 -17.13 -5.31
N GLY A 145 10.05 -17.19 -3.98
CA GLY A 145 9.23 -18.16 -3.27
C GLY A 145 7.75 -17.78 -3.19
N LEU A 146 7.08 -18.39 -2.21
CA LEU A 146 5.67 -18.15 -1.91
C LEU A 146 4.73 -18.45 -3.09
N HIS A 147 5.00 -19.52 -3.85
CA HIS A 147 4.19 -19.94 -5.00
C HIS A 147 3.95 -18.81 -6.03
N GLY A 148 4.96 -17.97 -6.28
CA GLY A 148 4.89 -16.86 -7.22
C GLY A 148 4.14 -15.62 -6.71
N GLN A 149 3.67 -15.61 -5.46
CA GLN A 149 2.97 -14.46 -4.88
C GLN A 149 3.90 -13.24 -4.75
N ILE A 150 5.18 -13.45 -4.41
CA ILE A 150 6.16 -12.36 -4.35
C ILE A 150 6.36 -11.75 -5.74
N ALA A 151 6.53 -12.61 -6.76
CA ALA A 151 6.67 -12.16 -8.15
C ALA A 151 5.43 -11.38 -8.61
N SER A 152 4.23 -11.86 -8.28
CA SER A 152 2.97 -11.18 -8.58
C SER A 152 2.91 -9.78 -7.96
N VAL A 153 3.26 -9.62 -6.68
CA VAL A 153 3.26 -8.31 -6.01
C VAL A 153 4.31 -7.36 -6.61
N LEU A 154 5.48 -7.88 -6.97
CA LEU A 154 6.53 -7.07 -7.58
C LEU A 154 6.13 -6.60 -8.99
N THR A 155 5.63 -7.50 -9.86
CA THR A 155 5.23 -7.11 -11.23
C THR A 155 4.02 -6.19 -11.25
N THR A 156 3.09 -6.35 -10.31
CA THR A 156 1.96 -5.44 -10.15
C THR A 156 2.37 -4.09 -9.56
N GLY A 157 3.44 -4.05 -8.76
CA GLY A 157 3.95 -2.84 -8.14
C GLY A 157 4.95 -2.03 -8.96
N THR A 158 5.64 -2.61 -9.96
CA THR A 158 6.87 -1.98 -10.51
C THR A 158 6.76 -1.23 -11.83
N SER A 159 5.71 -1.39 -12.65
CA SER A 159 5.62 -0.62 -13.91
C SER A 159 4.32 -0.89 -14.68
N PHE A 160 3.92 -2.14 -14.83
CA PHE A 160 2.83 -2.49 -15.77
C PHE A 160 1.45 -1.90 -15.41
N LEU A 161 1.06 -1.92 -14.13
CA LEU A 161 -0.22 -1.34 -13.67
C LEU A 161 -0.21 0.19 -13.67
N TRP A 162 0.95 0.81 -13.42
CA TRP A 162 1.10 2.25 -13.31
C TRP A 162 1.42 2.93 -14.66
N GLU A 163 2.00 2.21 -15.63
CA GLU A 163 2.34 2.74 -16.96
C GLU A 163 1.27 2.42 -18.02
N HIS A 164 0.67 1.21 -18.01
CA HIS A 164 -0.27 0.79 -19.06
C HIS A 164 -1.74 0.70 -18.63
N LEU A 165 -2.01 0.58 -17.34
CA LEU A 165 -3.37 0.40 -16.80
C LEU A 165 -3.82 1.52 -15.86
N VAL A 166 -3.01 2.57 -15.68
CA VAL A 166 -3.34 3.67 -14.75
C VAL A 166 -4.62 4.41 -15.14
N GLY A 167 -4.94 4.49 -16.44
CA GLY A 167 -6.23 4.97 -16.94
C GLY A 167 -7.41 4.07 -16.53
N VAL A 168 -7.22 2.75 -16.57
CA VAL A 168 -8.24 1.77 -16.17
C VAL A 168 -8.43 1.76 -14.66
N LEU A 169 -7.33 1.87 -13.89
CA LEU A 169 -7.36 2.01 -12.43
C LEU A 169 -8.03 3.32 -12.01
N MET A 170 -7.75 4.43 -12.70
CA MET A 170 -8.43 5.71 -12.49
C MET A 170 -9.95 5.56 -12.66
N TRP A 171 -10.37 4.94 -13.76
CA TRP A 171 -11.79 4.72 -14.05
C TRP A 171 -12.45 3.81 -13.01
N ALA A 172 -11.84 2.66 -12.72
CA ALA A 172 -12.38 1.71 -11.74
C ALA A 172 -12.45 2.32 -10.34
N ALA A 173 -11.46 3.13 -9.94
CA ALA A 173 -11.46 3.83 -8.68
C ALA A 173 -12.49 4.97 -8.64
N ALA A 174 -12.66 5.73 -9.73
CA ALA A 174 -13.69 6.78 -9.80
C ALA A 174 -15.10 6.19 -9.73
N VAL A 175 -15.36 5.08 -10.45
CA VAL A 175 -16.64 4.36 -10.39
C VAL A 175 -16.86 3.75 -9.00
N GLY A 176 -15.84 3.12 -8.42
CA GLY A 176 -15.88 2.59 -7.07
C GLY A 176 -16.20 3.67 -6.03
N ALA A 177 -15.60 4.86 -6.16
CA ALA A 177 -15.89 6.01 -5.30
C ALA A 177 -17.32 6.51 -5.45
N ALA A 178 -17.83 6.60 -6.69
CA ALA A 178 -19.18 7.06 -6.98
C ALA A 178 -20.27 6.06 -6.55
N ALA A 179 -19.99 4.76 -6.65
CA ALA A 179 -20.89 3.69 -6.22
C ALA A 179 -20.85 3.44 -4.71
N SER A 180 -19.84 3.96 -4.02
CA SER A 180 -19.70 3.80 -2.57
C SER A 180 -20.66 4.72 -1.81
N PRO A 181 -21.18 4.30 -0.64
CA PRO A 181 -21.93 5.19 0.24
C PRO A 181 -21.13 6.47 0.53
N ARG A 182 -21.79 7.64 0.53
CA ARG A 182 -21.15 8.97 0.69
C ARG A 182 -20.22 9.13 1.90
N ASN A 183 -20.35 8.26 2.91
CA ASN A 183 -19.51 8.22 4.11
C ASN A 183 -18.82 6.86 4.37
N GLY A 184 -18.86 5.94 3.40
CA GLY A 184 -18.18 4.65 3.51
C GLY A 184 -16.67 4.78 3.41
N GLU A 185 -15.94 3.98 4.19
CA GLU A 185 -14.48 3.92 4.14
C GLU A 185 -13.99 3.51 2.74
N ASP A 186 -14.71 2.61 2.07
CA ASP A 186 -14.43 2.17 0.70
C ASP A 186 -14.45 3.33 -0.30
N GLY A 187 -15.43 4.24 -0.18
CA GLY A 187 -15.54 5.40 -1.05
C GLY A 187 -14.36 6.36 -0.90
N ARG A 188 -13.85 6.51 0.32
CA ARG A 188 -12.67 7.33 0.60
C ARG A 188 -11.40 6.68 0.05
N TRP A 189 -11.28 5.36 0.19
CA TRP A 189 -10.16 4.59 -0.36
C TRP A 189 -10.12 4.69 -1.90
N PHE A 190 -11.26 4.47 -2.56
CA PHE A 190 -11.40 4.62 -4.00
C PHE A 190 -11.16 6.06 -4.46
N THR A 191 -11.61 7.06 -3.69
CA THR A 191 -11.32 8.48 -4.00
C THR A 191 -9.83 8.78 -3.91
N CYS A 192 -9.13 8.29 -2.89
CA CYS A 192 -7.67 8.43 -2.76
C CYS A 192 -6.93 7.73 -3.89
N LEU A 193 -7.36 6.52 -4.26
CA LEU A 193 -6.79 5.77 -5.38
C LEU A 193 -7.00 6.51 -6.71
N ALA A 194 -8.22 7.01 -6.97
CA ALA A 194 -8.52 7.83 -8.15
C ALA A 194 -7.69 9.12 -8.17
N THR A 195 -7.62 9.86 -7.06
CA THR A 195 -6.81 11.09 -6.97
C THR A 195 -5.35 10.83 -7.32
N ARG A 196 -4.80 9.71 -6.82
CA ARG A 196 -3.42 9.30 -7.09
C ARG A 196 -3.20 8.94 -8.56
N CYS A 197 -4.11 8.16 -9.16
CA CYS A 197 -4.05 7.83 -10.58
C CYS A 197 -4.18 9.08 -11.46
N ALA A 198 -5.02 10.04 -11.07
CA ALA A 198 -5.19 11.31 -11.78
C ALA A 198 -3.91 12.17 -11.79
N VAL A 199 -3.20 12.25 -10.66
CA VAL A 199 -1.92 12.98 -10.58
C VAL A 199 -0.90 12.41 -11.56
N VAL A 200 -0.73 11.08 -11.57
CA VAL A 200 0.20 10.41 -12.49
C VAL A 200 -0.18 10.65 -13.94
N LEU A 201 -1.46 10.47 -14.28
CA LEU A 201 -1.99 10.67 -15.63
C LEU A 201 -1.85 12.12 -16.14
N VAL A 202 -1.99 13.12 -15.28
CA VAL A 202 -1.85 14.53 -15.68
C VAL A 202 -0.40 14.86 -16.06
N PHE A 203 0.59 14.28 -15.40
CA PHE A 203 2.00 14.53 -15.73
C PHE A 203 2.47 13.78 -16.97
N GLU A 204 1.94 12.58 -17.23
CA GLU A 204 2.33 11.78 -18.40
C GLU A 204 1.53 12.14 -19.67
N HIS A 205 0.27 12.53 -19.51
CA HIS A 205 -0.71 12.69 -20.58
C HIS A 205 -1.61 13.92 -20.37
N GLU A 206 -1.01 15.06 -20.03
CA GLU A 206 -1.68 16.33 -19.66
C GLU A 206 -2.88 16.68 -20.56
N ARG A 207 -2.66 16.79 -21.87
CA ARG A 207 -3.68 17.26 -22.83
C ARG A 207 -4.92 16.36 -22.91
N PRO A 208 -4.81 15.04 -23.16
CA PRO A 208 -5.97 14.17 -23.22
C PRO A 208 -6.67 14.00 -21.86
N VAL A 209 -5.93 14.03 -20.75
CA VAL A 209 -6.51 13.89 -19.39
C VAL A 209 -7.29 15.14 -19.00
N MET A 210 -6.72 16.32 -19.21
CA MET A 210 -7.45 17.59 -18.97
C MET A 210 -8.64 17.75 -19.91
N GLY A 211 -8.53 17.31 -21.17
CA GLY A 211 -9.67 17.27 -22.09
C GLY A 211 -10.80 16.36 -21.60
N THR A 212 -10.45 15.21 -21.00
CA THR A 212 -11.41 14.26 -20.42
C THR A 212 -12.10 14.85 -19.19
N PHE A 213 -11.36 15.46 -18.27
CA PHE A 213 -11.97 16.11 -17.09
C PHE A 213 -12.89 17.27 -17.44
N ARG A 214 -12.53 18.10 -18.43
CA ARG A 214 -13.42 19.18 -18.90
C ARG A 214 -14.72 18.65 -19.50
N ARG A 215 -14.64 17.57 -20.28
CA ARG A 215 -15.85 16.92 -20.83
C ARG A 215 -16.72 16.32 -19.74
N LEU A 216 -16.12 15.65 -18.75
CA LEU A 216 -16.82 15.10 -17.59
C LEU A 216 -17.52 16.20 -16.78
N LEU A 217 -16.84 17.32 -16.53
CA LEU A 217 -17.44 18.48 -15.87
C LEU A 217 -18.65 19.01 -16.64
N GLY A 218 -18.54 19.17 -17.96
CA GLY A 218 -19.67 19.60 -18.79
C GLY A 218 -20.86 18.62 -18.76
N VAL A 219 -20.60 17.31 -18.68
CA VAL A 219 -21.66 16.30 -18.50
C VAL A 219 -22.29 16.39 -17.10
N MET A 220 -21.50 16.60 -16.06
CA MET A 220 -22.01 16.77 -14.69
C MET A 220 -22.84 18.05 -14.53
N GLU A 221 -22.41 19.16 -15.14
CA GLU A 221 -23.17 20.41 -15.18
C GLU A 221 -24.50 20.21 -15.89
N TRP A 222 -24.50 19.55 -17.06
CA TRP A 222 -25.72 19.22 -17.80
C TRP A 222 -26.68 18.31 -17.02
N LEU A 223 -26.17 17.26 -16.35
CA LEU A 223 -26.98 16.38 -15.50
C LEU A 223 -27.54 17.11 -14.27
N GLY A 224 -26.74 17.98 -13.65
CA GLY A 224 -27.17 18.78 -12.50
C GLY A 224 -28.15 19.91 -12.85
N GLU A 225 -28.20 20.34 -14.10
CA GLU A 225 -29.25 21.20 -14.64
C GLU A 225 -30.54 20.41 -14.92
N GLY A 226 -30.43 19.16 -15.41
CA GLY A 226 -31.57 18.25 -15.59
C GLY A 226 -32.31 17.93 -14.29
N GLU A 227 -31.60 17.64 -13.20
CA GLU A 227 -32.22 17.39 -11.89
C GLU A 227 -32.94 18.63 -11.31
N ARG A 228 -32.47 19.85 -11.63
CA ARG A 228 -33.14 21.09 -11.18
C ARG A 228 -34.42 21.40 -11.95
N VAL A 229 -34.54 20.93 -13.19
CA VAL A 229 -35.74 21.10 -14.02
C VAL A 229 -36.83 20.09 -13.60
N GLU A 230 -36.46 18.89 -13.14
CA GLU A 230 -37.42 17.87 -12.68
C GLU A 230 -37.88 18.04 -11.22
N GLY A 231 -37.10 18.72 -10.36
CA GLY A 231 -37.48 19.03 -8.97
C GLY A 231 -38.28 20.32 -8.78
N GLY A 232 -38.67 20.98 -9.87
CA GLY A 232 -39.38 22.26 -9.89
C GLY A 232 -40.78 22.17 -10.48
N ILE A 233 -41.62 21.23 -10.01
CA ILE A 233 -43.09 21.24 -10.11
C ILE A 233 -43.66 20.71 -8.79
#